data_AF-A0A4D4LV45-F1
#
_entry.id   AF-A0A4D4LV45-F1
#
_cell.length_a   1.000
_cell.length_b   1.000
_cell.length_c   1.000
_cell.angle_alpha   90.00
_cell.angle_beta   90.00
_cell.angle_gamma   90.00
#
_symmetry.space_group_name_H-M   'P 1'
#
loop_
_entity.id
_entity.type
_entity.pdbx_description
1 polymer ?
#
loop_
_entity_poly.entity_id
_entity_poly.type
_entity_poly.pdbx_seq_one_letter_code
_entity_poly.pdbx_strand_id
1 'polypeptide(L)'
;MLHQFADKGWLKPLGADAQAQLDKNFSTGWKDLGAYKGKQYGAYVKAANKSLVWYNTQAFDAAGITRMPKTWKDFLATAQTLSDAGSPAVSIGGADGWTLTDWFENIYLSQAGPEKYDQLAAHKIKWTDPSVKEALTTLAQLWGKDDLIAGGRSGALQTEFPKSVTQTFSGDTPAAMVFEGDFVTANINADTKAKVGTDAKVFPFPAAGAKAPVVSGGDVAVALKGGAGAQALMTFLASTDAAEIWAAQGGVISPNKAMDTATYKDAVTRDIAKALLAAGDDFRFDMSDQAPAAFGGTQGVGEWKDLQDFLKNPKDVAGTQRKLEADAAKAYKNS
;
A
#
# COMPACT_ATOMS: atom_id res chain seq x y z
N MET A 1 -12.52 3.67 7.46
CA MET A 1 -13.94 3.63 7.00
C MET A 1 -14.90 2.71 7.78
N LEU A 2 -14.58 1.43 8.02
CA LEU A 2 -15.50 0.42 8.61
C LEU A 2 -16.18 0.87 9.92
N HIS A 3 -15.41 1.47 10.83
CA HIS A 3 -15.92 1.95 12.13
C HIS A 3 -17.05 2.98 11.96
N GLN A 4 -16.94 3.89 11.00
CA GLN A 4 -17.97 4.91 10.74
C GLN A 4 -19.28 4.26 10.26
N PHE A 5 -19.19 3.22 9.42
CA PHE A 5 -20.38 2.52 8.93
C PHE A 5 -21.02 1.67 10.05
N ALA A 6 -20.21 1.08 10.92
CA ALA A 6 -20.68 0.38 12.10
C ALA A 6 -21.40 1.33 13.08
N ASP A 7 -20.82 2.51 13.33
CA ASP A 7 -21.39 3.50 14.26
C ASP A 7 -22.72 4.08 13.73
N LYS A 8 -22.84 4.28 12.42
CA LYS A 8 -24.11 4.65 11.74
C LYS A 8 -25.15 3.52 11.71
N GLY A 9 -24.81 2.31 12.19
CA GLY A 9 -25.70 1.15 12.19
C GLY A 9 -25.97 0.55 10.80
N TRP A 10 -25.15 0.90 9.81
CA TRP A 10 -25.27 0.42 8.43
C TRP A 10 -24.73 -1.00 8.27
N LEU A 11 -23.79 -1.41 9.13
CA LEU A 11 -23.26 -2.77 9.15
C LEU A 11 -24.05 -3.65 10.12
N LYS A 12 -24.14 -4.94 9.79
CA LYS A 12 -24.62 -5.98 10.70
C LYS A 12 -23.45 -6.75 11.28
N PRO A 13 -23.49 -7.08 12.59
CA PRO A 13 -22.45 -7.87 13.20
C PRO A 13 -22.42 -9.27 12.58
N LEU A 14 -21.24 -9.86 12.54
CA LEU A 14 -21.04 -11.23 12.08
C LEU A 14 -21.54 -12.23 13.13
N GLY A 15 -22.11 -13.34 12.66
CA GLY A 15 -22.61 -14.43 13.49
C GLY A 15 -21.50 -15.32 14.04
N ALA A 16 -21.88 -16.25 14.92
CA ALA A 16 -20.95 -17.15 15.62
C ALA A 16 -20.10 -18.01 14.66
N ASP A 17 -20.66 -18.47 13.55
CA ASP A 17 -19.93 -19.32 12.60
C ASP A 17 -18.82 -18.54 11.87
N ALA A 18 -19.11 -17.29 11.47
CA ALA A 18 -18.10 -16.41 10.89
C ALA A 18 -17.02 -16.04 11.93
N GLN A 19 -17.41 -15.80 13.18
CA GLN A 19 -16.47 -15.58 14.28
C GLN A 19 -15.54 -16.79 14.48
N ALA A 20 -16.08 -18.00 14.46
CA ALA A 20 -15.29 -19.23 14.59
C ALA A 20 -14.26 -19.40 13.45
N GLN A 21 -14.64 -19.05 12.22
CA GLN A 21 -13.70 -19.03 11.08
C GLN A 21 -12.60 -17.99 11.30
N LEU A 22 -12.95 -16.79 11.74
CA LEU A 22 -11.97 -15.73 12.03
C LEU A 22 -10.98 -16.15 13.12
N ASP A 23 -11.46 -16.72 14.22
CA ASP A 23 -10.60 -17.16 15.33
C ASP A 23 -9.63 -18.28 14.93
N LYS A 24 -10.09 -19.20 14.08
CA LYS A 24 -9.26 -20.27 13.53
C LYS A 24 -8.19 -19.72 12.57
N ASN A 25 -8.59 -18.84 11.65
CA ASN A 25 -7.83 -18.57 10.43
C ASN A 25 -7.00 -17.27 10.46
N PHE A 26 -7.26 -16.35 11.38
CA PHE A 26 -6.67 -15.00 11.35
C PHE A 26 -5.82 -14.69 12.60
N SER A 27 -4.90 -13.73 12.49
CA SER A 27 -4.20 -13.14 13.65
C SER A 27 -5.12 -12.17 14.40
N THR A 28 -4.70 -11.76 15.61
CA THR A 28 -5.44 -10.77 16.39
C THR A 28 -5.53 -9.43 15.65
N GLY A 29 -4.42 -8.92 15.10
CA GLY A 29 -4.44 -7.67 14.34
C GLY A 29 -5.46 -7.63 13.21
N TRP A 30 -5.58 -8.68 12.40
CA TRP A 30 -6.57 -8.74 11.31
C TRP A 30 -8.02 -8.79 11.81
N LYS A 31 -8.27 -9.44 12.95
CA LYS A 31 -9.61 -9.47 13.56
C LYS A 31 -9.98 -8.10 14.11
N ASP A 32 -9.04 -7.44 14.79
CA ASP A 32 -9.24 -6.14 15.42
C ASP A 32 -9.59 -5.05 14.40
N LEU A 33 -8.97 -5.08 13.20
CA LEU A 33 -9.32 -4.18 12.10
C LEU A 33 -10.79 -4.32 11.63
N GLY A 34 -11.39 -5.50 11.80
CA GLY A 34 -12.79 -5.78 11.46
C GLY A 34 -13.76 -5.64 12.63
N ALA A 35 -13.26 -5.28 13.83
CA ALA A 35 -14.03 -5.20 15.06
C ALA A 35 -14.28 -3.75 15.47
N TYR A 36 -15.47 -3.47 16.01
CA TYR A 36 -15.81 -2.16 16.55
C TYR A 36 -16.67 -2.30 17.81
N LYS A 37 -16.29 -1.61 18.89
CA LYS A 37 -16.99 -1.64 20.19
C LYS A 37 -17.32 -3.07 20.66
N GLY A 38 -16.35 -3.99 20.53
CA GLY A 38 -16.46 -5.37 20.99
C GLY A 38 -17.31 -6.30 20.10
N LYS A 39 -17.68 -5.88 18.89
CA LYS A 39 -18.39 -6.72 17.91
C LYS A 39 -17.61 -6.81 16.60
N GLN A 40 -17.58 -7.99 16.01
CA GLN A 40 -17.04 -8.19 14.67
C GLN A 40 -18.04 -7.75 13.61
N TYR A 41 -17.61 -6.89 12.67
CA TYR A 41 -18.43 -6.40 11.57
C TYR A 41 -17.90 -6.77 10.19
N GLY A 42 -16.61 -7.10 10.09
CA GLY A 42 -16.00 -7.46 8.82
C GLY A 42 -15.00 -8.61 8.92
N ALA A 43 -14.73 -9.22 7.78
CA ALA A 43 -13.68 -10.19 7.59
C ALA A 43 -12.76 -9.68 6.47
N TYR A 44 -11.46 -9.55 6.74
CA TYR A 44 -10.49 -9.15 5.70
C TYR A 44 -10.25 -10.33 4.77
N VAL A 45 -10.86 -10.30 3.59
CA VAL A 45 -10.81 -11.41 2.63
C VAL A 45 -9.58 -11.33 1.72
N LYS A 46 -8.94 -10.17 1.68
CA LYS A 46 -7.63 -9.96 1.07
C LYS A 46 -6.76 -9.12 1.98
N ALA A 47 -5.47 -9.34 1.84
CA ALA A 47 -4.42 -8.50 2.35
C ALA A 47 -3.53 -8.06 1.19
N ALA A 48 -2.80 -6.98 1.39
CA ALA A 48 -1.77 -6.52 0.48
C ALA A 48 -0.53 -6.15 1.29
N ASN A 49 0.65 -6.52 0.80
CA ASN A 49 1.90 -5.93 1.25
C ASN A 49 2.21 -4.72 0.36
N LYS A 50 2.05 -3.52 0.90
CA LYS A 50 2.26 -2.23 0.21
C LYS A 50 3.69 -1.68 0.35
N SER A 51 4.62 -2.48 0.88
CA SER A 51 6.02 -2.11 1.06
C SER A 51 6.93 -2.80 0.06
N LEU A 52 6.62 -2.67 -1.23
CA LEU A 52 7.30 -3.37 -2.31
C LEU A 52 7.72 -2.42 -3.43
N VAL A 53 8.92 -2.66 -3.98
CA VAL A 53 9.38 -2.04 -5.23
C VAL A 53 9.57 -3.12 -6.26
N TRP A 54 8.83 -3.00 -7.35
CA TRP A 54 8.89 -3.87 -8.51
C TRP A 54 9.89 -3.32 -9.51
N TYR A 55 10.69 -4.19 -10.12
CA TYR A 55 11.72 -3.78 -11.06
C TYR A 55 11.80 -4.66 -12.29
N ASN A 56 12.16 -4.00 -13.40
CA ASN A 56 12.44 -4.60 -14.69
C ASN A 56 13.85 -5.20 -14.68
N THR A 57 13.96 -6.52 -14.78
CA THR A 57 15.26 -7.22 -14.66
C THR A 57 16.20 -6.87 -15.80
N GLN A 58 15.70 -6.63 -17.01
CA GLN A 58 16.52 -6.22 -18.14
C GLN A 58 17.17 -4.85 -17.91
N ALA A 59 16.43 -3.88 -17.34
CA ALA A 59 16.98 -2.56 -17.03
C ALA A 59 18.09 -2.65 -15.96
N PHE A 60 17.88 -3.49 -14.95
CA PHE A 60 18.88 -3.73 -13.90
C PHE A 60 20.13 -4.44 -14.43
N ASP A 61 19.95 -5.48 -15.27
CA ASP A 61 21.06 -6.21 -15.89
C ASP A 61 21.87 -5.30 -16.83
N ALA A 62 21.21 -4.47 -17.64
CA ALA A 62 21.86 -3.50 -18.52
C ALA A 62 22.67 -2.45 -17.73
N ALA A 63 22.20 -2.07 -16.54
CA ALA A 63 22.91 -1.17 -15.63
C ALA A 63 23.94 -1.88 -14.73
N GLY A 64 24.08 -3.22 -14.84
CA GLY A 64 25.02 -4.01 -14.04
C GLY A 64 24.65 -4.14 -12.56
N ILE A 65 23.38 -3.94 -12.19
CA ILE A 65 22.91 -3.92 -10.81
C ILE A 65 22.54 -5.34 -10.35
N THR A 66 23.35 -5.92 -9.48
CA THR A 66 23.15 -7.28 -8.94
C THR A 66 22.68 -7.31 -7.49
N ARG A 67 22.65 -6.15 -6.81
CA ARG A 67 22.25 -6.02 -5.40
C ARG A 67 21.11 -5.03 -5.27
N MET A 68 20.01 -5.47 -4.68
CA MET A 68 18.85 -4.62 -4.44
C MET A 68 19.11 -3.63 -3.30
N PRO A 69 18.65 -2.38 -3.41
CA PRO A 69 18.90 -1.36 -2.39
C PRO A 69 18.16 -1.69 -1.09
N LYS A 70 18.87 -1.58 0.04
CA LYS A 70 18.30 -1.84 1.37
C LYS A 70 17.94 -0.57 2.13
N THR A 71 18.56 0.56 1.76
CA THR A 71 18.33 1.86 2.39
C THR A 71 17.86 2.87 1.35
N TRP A 72 17.15 3.91 1.79
CA TRP A 72 16.65 4.97 0.91
C TRP A 72 17.79 5.64 0.13
N LYS A 73 18.95 5.79 0.77
CA LYS A 73 20.16 6.30 0.12
C LYS A 73 20.63 5.37 -1.01
N ASP A 74 20.69 4.06 -0.77
CA ASP A 74 21.08 3.09 -1.79
C ASP A 74 20.05 3.05 -2.93
N PHE A 75 18.77 3.25 -2.61
CA PHE A 75 17.69 3.31 -3.59
C PHE A 75 17.86 4.52 -4.51
N LEU A 76 18.13 5.70 -3.98
CA LEU A 76 18.43 6.88 -4.80
C LEU A 76 19.69 6.70 -5.65
N ALA A 77 20.73 6.06 -5.13
CA ALA A 77 21.94 5.75 -5.90
C ALA A 77 21.68 4.74 -7.03
N THR A 78 20.86 3.72 -6.75
CA THR A 78 20.39 2.74 -7.74
C THR A 78 19.58 3.45 -8.82
N ALA A 79 18.64 4.33 -8.42
CA ALA A 79 17.85 5.12 -9.34
C ALA A 79 18.72 6.00 -10.24
N GLN A 80 19.75 6.66 -9.70
CA GLN A 80 20.70 7.43 -10.51
C GLN A 80 21.43 6.53 -11.51
N THR A 81 21.93 5.37 -11.08
CA THR A 81 22.63 4.42 -11.96
C THR A 81 21.74 3.96 -13.13
N LEU A 82 20.46 3.72 -12.87
CA LEU A 82 19.48 3.34 -13.89
C LEU A 82 19.20 4.48 -14.88
N SER A 83 19.07 5.71 -14.37
CA SER A 83 18.92 6.92 -15.21
C SER A 83 20.14 7.15 -16.10
N ASP A 84 21.35 7.04 -15.53
CA ASP A 84 22.61 7.17 -16.27
C ASP A 84 22.78 6.08 -17.34
N ALA A 85 22.17 4.90 -17.15
CA ALA A 85 22.14 3.80 -18.11
C ALA A 85 21.07 3.97 -19.21
N GLY A 86 20.26 5.03 -19.17
CA GLY A 86 19.33 5.41 -20.23
C GLY A 86 17.85 5.07 -19.99
N SER A 87 17.49 4.51 -18.82
CA SER A 87 16.10 4.25 -18.43
C SER A 87 15.64 5.27 -17.38
N PRO A 88 14.45 5.89 -17.50
CA PRO A 88 13.86 6.59 -16.36
C PRO A 88 13.84 5.66 -15.15
N ALA A 89 14.28 6.15 -13.99
CA ALA A 89 14.52 5.24 -12.87
C ALA A 89 13.21 4.70 -12.26
N VAL A 90 12.25 5.60 -12.02
CA VAL A 90 11.00 5.29 -11.30
C VAL A 90 9.80 5.78 -12.08
N SER A 91 8.82 4.91 -12.26
CA SER A 91 7.46 5.24 -12.67
C SER A 91 6.59 5.50 -11.45
N ILE A 92 5.81 6.59 -11.44
CA ILE A 92 4.97 7.01 -10.31
C ILE A 92 3.54 7.22 -10.82
N GLY A 93 2.57 6.52 -10.21
CA GLY A 93 1.14 6.60 -10.53
C GLY A 93 0.42 7.82 -9.93
N GLY A 94 1.03 9.00 -10.00
CA GLY A 94 0.60 10.18 -9.24
C GLY A 94 -0.74 10.80 -9.63
N ALA A 95 -1.36 10.38 -10.74
CA ALA A 95 -2.75 10.77 -11.04
C ALA A 95 -3.74 10.17 -10.03
N ASP A 96 -3.43 8.98 -9.50
CA ASP A 96 -4.19 8.31 -8.46
C ASP A 96 -3.57 8.64 -7.10
N GLY A 97 -4.17 9.61 -6.39
CA GLY A 97 -3.58 10.21 -5.19
C GLY A 97 -3.31 9.24 -4.03
N TRP A 98 -4.00 8.10 -3.96
CA TRP A 98 -3.74 7.05 -2.98
C TRP A 98 -2.34 6.43 -3.15
N THR A 99 -1.79 6.35 -4.37
CA THR A 99 -0.42 5.84 -4.55
C THR A 99 0.61 6.73 -3.87
N LEU A 100 0.30 8.03 -3.72
CA LEU A 100 1.17 9.00 -3.09
C LEU A 100 1.10 8.93 -1.56
N THR A 101 -0.04 8.54 -0.98
CA THR A 101 -0.15 8.25 0.46
C THR A 101 0.70 7.03 0.79
N ASP A 102 0.64 5.98 -0.03
CA ASP A 102 1.42 4.75 0.18
C ASP A 102 2.94 5.03 0.22
N TRP A 103 3.43 5.95 -0.63
CA TRP A 103 4.82 6.44 -0.57
C TRP A 103 5.14 7.12 0.77
N PHE A 104 4.27 8.04 1.22
CA PHE A 104 4.44 8.77 2.48
C PHE A 104 4.43 7.82 3.68
N GLU A 105 3.49 6.90 3.72
CA GLU A 105 3.30 5.94 4.81
C GLU A 105 4.51 5.04 4.99
N ASN A 106 5.09 4.55 3.90
CA ASN A 106 6.29 3.73 3.93
C ASN A 106 7.51 4.49 4.50
N ILE A 107 7.74 5.72 4.01
CA ILE A 107 8.80 6.59 4.54
C ILE A 107 8.55 6.91 6.02
N TYR A 108 7.33 7.32 6.36
CA TYR A 108 6.96 7.74 7.71
C TYR A 108 7.08 6.60 8.72
N LEU A 109 6.56 5.40 8.40
CA LEU A 109 6.68 4.23 9.25
C LEU A 109 8.14 3.85 9.50
N SER A 110 8.96 3.89 8.45
CA SER A 110 10.39 3.55 8.53
C SER A 110 11.18 4.53 9.42
N GLN A 111 10.81 5.81 9.43
CA GLN A 111 11.49 6.87 10.18
C GLN A 111 10.93 7.08 11.59
N ALA A 112 9.61 7.22 11.70
CA ALA A 112 8.92 7.60 12.93
C ALA A 112 8.56 6.40 13.81
N GLY A 113 8.52 5.19 13.23
CA GLY A 113 8.14 3.97 13.92
C GLY A 113 6.62 3.80 14.11
N PRO A 114 6.19 2.61 14.55
CA PRO A 114 4.78 2.24 14.60
C PRO A 114 3.96 3.10 15.56
N GLU A 115 4.49 3.51 16.71
CA GLU A 115 3.73 4.27 17.71
C GLU A 115 3.35 5.66 17.18
N LYS A 116 4.27 6.34 16.49
CA LYS A 116 3.98 7.63 15.86
C LYS A 116 3.08 7.47 14.65
N TYR A 117 3.27 6.41 13.87
CA TYR A 117 2.37 6.06 12.76
C TYR A 117 0.92 5.96 13.25
N ASP A 118 0.67 5.19 14.31
CA ASP A 118 -0.66 4.99 14.89
C ASP A 118 -1.24 6.30 15.46
N GLN A 119 -0.39 7.14 16.06
CA GLN A 119 -0.81 8.45 16.55
C GLN A 119 -1.17 9.42 15.43
N LEU A 120 -0.43 9.43 14.32
CA LEU A 120 -0.72 10.29 13.17
C LEU A 120 -1.99 9.84 12.47
N ALA A 121 -2.13 8.54 12.22
CA ALA A 121 -3.32 7.91 11.65
C ALA A 121 -4.59 8.20 12.46
N ALA A 122 -4.48 8.30 13.79
CA ALA A 122 -5.60 8.63 14.67
C ALA A 122 -5.77 10.15 14.91
N HIS A 123 -4.99 11.01 14.25
CA HIS A 123 -4.90 12.47 14.48
C HIS A 123 -4.66 12.84 15.96
N LYS A 124 -3.95 11.99 16.71
CA LYS A 124 -3.50 12.26 18.10
C LYS A 124 -2.27 13.16 18.12
N ILE A 125 -1.50 13.15 17.04
CA ILE A 125 -0.49 14.16 16.72
C ILE A 125 -0.88 14.89 15.45
N LYS A 126 -0.34 16.11 15.28
CA LYS A 126 -0.63 16.96 14.14
C LYS A 126 0.22 16.60 12.93
N TRP A 127 -0.27 16.85 11.74
CA TRP A 127 0.52 16.76 10.51
C TRP A 127 1.65 17.81 10.42
N THR A 128 1.62 18.82 11.30
CA THR A 128 2.73 19.76 11.49
C THR A 128 3.83 19.24 12.44
N ASP A 129 3.74 18.00 12.93
CA ASP A 129 4.79 17.40 13.77
C ASP A 129 6.14 17.34 13.02
N PRO A 130 7.30 17.53 13.69
CA PRO A 130 8.60 17.43 13.05
C PRO A 130 8.86 16.11 12.31
N SER A 131 8.28 14.99 12.75
CA SER A 131 8.42 13.70 12.05
C SER A 131 7.80 13.71 10.65
N VAL A 132 6.70 14.44 10.45
CA VAL A 132 6.06 14.56 9.12
C VAL A 132 6.93 15.40 8.19
N LYS A 133 7.56 16.45 8.74
CA LYS A 133 8.53 17.26 7.99
C LYS A 133 9.69 16.40 7.47
N GLU A 134 10.22 15.51 8.31
CA GLU A 134 11.31 14.61 7.96
C GLU A 134 10.91 13.65 6.82
N ALA A 135 9.72 13.05 6.92
CA ALA A 135 9.20 12.15 5.89
C ALA A 135 8.98 12.86 4.55
N LEU A 136 8.33 14.02 4.55
CA LEU A 136 8.14 14.83 3.33
C LEU A 136 9.48 15.28 2.74
N THR A 137 10.44 15.67 3.58
CA THR A 137 11.80 16.04 3.13
C THR A 137 12.51 14.86 2.47
N THR A 138 12.28 13.64 2.98
CA THR A 138 12.86 12.41 2.43
C THR A 138 12.22 12.05 1.09
N LEU A 139 10.89 12.13 0.96
CA LEU A 139 10.19 11.97 -0.31
C LEU A 139 10.66 12.98 -1.36
N ALA A 140 10.87 14.24 -0.97
CA ALA A 140 11.36 15.29 -1.86
C ALA A 140 12.73 14.98 -2.49
N GLN A 141 13.53 14.06 -1.92
CA GLN A 141 14.80 13.65 -2.50
C GLN A 141 14.63 12.89 -3.82
N LEU A 142 13.55 12.10 -3.96
CA LEU A 142 13.16 11.45 -5.21
C LEU A 142 12.25 12.38 -6.02
N TRP A 143 11.17 12.89 -5.41
CA TRP A 143 10.15 13.66 -6.12
C TRP A 143 10.70 14.97 -6.69
N GLY A 144 11.76 15.52 -6.11
CA GLY A 144 12.46 16.70 -6.62
C GLY A 144 13.40 16.46 -7.80
N LYS A 145 13.51 15.22 -8.31
CA LYS A 145 14.43 14.80 -9.36
C LYS A 145 13.66 14.36 -10.61
N ASP A 146 13.32 15.33 -11.47
CA ASP A 146 12.55 15.06 -12.70
C ASP A 146 13.26 14.06 -13.63
N ASP A 147 14.59 14.02 -13.60
CA ASP A 147 15.46 13.12 -14.36
C ASP A 147 15.40 11.66 -13.89
N LEU A 148 14.94 11.41 -12.65
CA LEU A 148 14.75 10.07 -12.12
C LEU A 148 13.32 9.55 -12.33
N ILE A 149 12.38 10.40 -12.73
CA ILE A 149 10.96 10.06 -12.82
C ILE A 149 10.55 9.95 -14.29
N ALA A 150 9.84 8.88 -14.64
CA ALA A 150 9.26 8.72 -15.98
C ALA A 150 8.34 9.92 -16.32
N GLY A 151 8.75 10.73 -17.29
CA GLY A 151 8.05 11.96 -17.68
C GLY A 151 8.18 13.13 -16.68
N GLY A 152 9.08 13.04 -15.70
CA GLY A 152 9.22 14.00 -14.61
C GLY A 152 7.97 14.08 -13.73
N ARG A 153 7.94 15.05 -12.80
CA ARG A 153 6.78 15.27 -11.92
C ARG A 153 5.49 15.53 -12.69
N SER A 154 5.58 16.29 -13.79
CA SER A 154 4.40 16.61 -14.62
C SER A 154 3.84 15.36 -15.31
N GLY A 155 4.70 14.43 -15.72
CA GLY A 155 4.28 13.14 -16.27
C GLY A 155 3.67 12.26 -15.21
N ALA A 156 4.33 12.12 -14.05
CA ALA A 156 3.82 11.33 -12.93
C ALA A 156 2.41 11.76 -12.47
N LEU A 157 2.13 13.07 -12.43
CA LEU A 157 0.80 13.61 -12.08
C LEU A 157 -0.31 13.30 -13.11
N GLN A 158 0.04 12.81 -14.29
CA GLN A 158 -0.89 12.41 -15.36
C GLN A 158 -0.89 10.89 -15.58
N THR A 159 -0.05 10.15 -14.84
CA THR A 159 0.06 8.70 -14.95
C THR A 159 -0.82 8.06 -13.87
N GLU A 160 -1.85 7.32 -14.29
CA GLU A 160 -2.66 6.45 -13.42
C GLU A 160 -1.83 5.24 -12.95
N PHE A 161 -2.23 4.60 -11.86
CA PHE A 161 -1.54 3.44 -11.30
C PHE A 161 -1.34 2.30 -12.32
N PRO A 162 -2.36 1.79 -13.04
CA PRO A 162 -2.14 0.76 -14.05
C PRO A 162 -1.13 1.20 -15.11
N LYS A 163 -1.20 2.49 -15.50
CA LYS A 163 -0.28 3.04 -16.50
C LYS A 163 1.15 3.09 -15.97
N SER A 164 1.36 3.40 -14.70
CA SER A 164 2.70 3.44 -14.10
C SER A 164 3.36 2.06 -14.14
N VAL A 165 2.61 0.98 -13.91
CA VAL A 165 3.06 -0.41 -14.05
C VAL A 165 3.45 -0.72 -15.50
N THR A 166 2.58 -0.38 -16.47
CA THR A 166 2.91 -0.60 -17.89
C THR A 166 4.12 0.19 -18.36
N GLN A 167 4.35 1.41 -17.84
CA GLN A 167 5.54 2.22 -18.14
C GLN A 167 6.83 1.55 -17.68
N THR A 168 6.80 0.68 -16.67
CA THR A 168 7.97 -0.03 -16.14
C THR A 168 8.25 -1.35 -16.87
N PHE A 169 7.21 -2.02 -17.36
CA PHE A 169 7.32 -3.38 -17.90
C PHE A 169 6.98 -3.48 -19.39
N SER A 170 6.82 -2.36 -20.08
CA SER A 170 6.51 -2.32 -21.52
C SER A 170 7.02 -1.03 -22.17
N GLY A 171 7.10 -1.04 -23.50
CA GLY A 171 7.59 0.06 -24.30
C GLY A 171 9.09 -0.04 -24.63
N ASP A 172 9.57 0.87 -25.47
CA ASP A 172 10.93 0.84 -26.01
C ASP A 172 11.98 1.36 -25.02
N THR A 173 11.59 2.30 -24.15
CA THR A 173 12.41 2.85 -23.07
C THR A 173 11.62 2.80 -21.77
N PRO A 174 11.41 1.61 -21.20
CA PRO A 174 10.64 1.45 -19.98
C PRO A 174 11.36 2.12 -18.80
N ALA A 175 10.58 2.56 -17.81
CA ALA A 175 11.12 2.87 -16.51
C ALA A 175 11.69 1.61 -15.85
N ALA A 176 12.67 1.75 -14.98
CA ALA A 176 13.33 0.60 -14.37
C ALA A 176 12.59 0.04 -13.14
N MET A 177 11.86 0.88 -12.41
CA MET A 177 11.16 0.52 -11.17
C MET A 177 9.76 1.14 -11.10
N VAL A 178 8.85 0.47 -10.37
CA VAL A 178 7.59 1.03 -9.88
C VAL A 178 7.41 0.60 -8.43
N PHE A 179 7.09 1.56 -7.56
CA PHE A 179 6.67 1.27 -6.19
C PHE A 179 5.16 1.08 -6.19
N GLU A 180 4.71 -0.05 -5.65
CA GLU A 180 3.37 -0.27 -5.14
C GLU A 180 3.28 -1.71 -4.58
N GLY A 181 2.19 -2.05 -3.89
CA GLY A 181 1.97 -3.36 -3.31
C GLY A 181 1.88 -4.54 -4.28
N ASP A 182 1.59 -5.72 -3.72
CA ASP A 182 1.65 -6.98 -4.47
C ASP A 182 0.63 -7.11 -5.61
N PHE A 183 -0.44 -6.33 -5.56
CA PHE A 183 -1.45 -6.28 -6.60
C PHE A 183 -0.92 -5.70 -7.94
N VAL A 184 0.29 -5.13 -7.98
CA VAL A 184 1.02 -4.84 -9.23
C VAL A 184 1.11 -6.07 -10.14
N THR A 185 1.18 -7.27 -9.56
CA THR A 185 1.15 -8.53 -10.32
C THR A 185 -0.08 -8.64 -11.23
N ALA A 186 -1.24 -8.15 -10.79
CA ALA A 186 -2.46 -8.17 -11.60
C ALA A 186 -2.30 -7.30 -12.86
N ASN A 187 -1.76 -6.09 -12.72
CA ASN A 187 -1.51 -5.20 -13.85
C ASN A 187 -0.40 -5.70 -14.77
N ILE A 188 0.68 -6.28 -14.23
CA ILE A 188 1.70 -6.91 -15.06
C ILE A 188 1.07 -8.00 -15.94
N ASN A 189 0.28 -8.89 -15.34
CA ASN A 189 -0.32 -10.03 -16.04
C ASN A 189 -1.42 -9.61 -17.04
N ALA A 190 -2.18 -8.56 -16.74
CA ALA A 190 -3.29 -8.10 -17.58
C ALA A 190 -2.81 -7.20 -18.72
N ASP A 191 -1.87 -6.31 -18.45
CA ASP A 191 -1.60 -5.15 -19.30
C ASP A 191 -0.22 -5.20 -19.99
N THR A 192 0.60 -6.23 -19.73
CA THR A 192 1.96 -6.35 -20.26
C THR A 192 2.28 -7.77 -20.76
N LYS A 193 3.48 -7.95 -21.34
CA LYS A 193 4.03 -9.27 -21.70
C LYS A 193 5.07 -9.78 -20.69
N ALA A 194 5.40 -9.00 -19.67
CA ALA A 194 6.41 -9.35 -18.69
C ALA A 194 5.93 -10.49 -17.79
N LYS A 195 6.83 -11.41 -17.45
CA LYS A 195 6.57 -12.53 -16.56
C LYS A 195 7.09 -12.25 -15.15
N VAL A 196 6.18 -12.26 -14.19
CA VAL A 196 6.51 -12.19 -12.75
C VAL A 196 7.49 -13.32 -12.39
N GLY A 197 8.55 -12.98 -11.65
CA GLY A 197 9.63 -13.88 -11.25
C GLY A 197 10.79 -13.98 -12.24
N THR A 198 10.65 -13.48 -13.48
CA THR A 198 11.71 -13.50 -14.50
C THR A 198 12.00 -12.12 -15.08
N ASP A 199 11.03 -11.50 -15.74
CA ASP A 199 11.15 -10.15 -16.32
C ASP A 199 10.83 -9.07 -15.27
N ALA A 200 9.90 -9.39 -14.36
CA ALA A 200 9.50 -8.54 -13.25
C ALA A 200 9.80 -9.22 -11.92
N LYS A 201 10.63 -8.59 -11.08
CA LYS A 201 10.94 -9.06 -9.73
C LYS A 201 10.70 -7.93 -8.73
N VAL A 202 10.78 -8.26 -7.45
CA VAL A 202 10.47 -7.34 -6.36
C VAL A 202 11.57 -7.35 -5.31
N PHE A 203 11.73 -6.22 -4.62
CA PHE A 203 12.45 -6.14 -3.36
C PHE A 203 11.65 -5.32 -2.34
N PRO A 204 11.87 -5.51 -1.02
CA PRO A 204 11.18 -4.73 0.00
C PRO A 204 11.45 -3.24 -0.14
N PHE A 205 10.48 -2.40 0.23
CA PHE A 205 10.70 -0.97 0.30
C PHE A 205 11.93 -0.64 1.15
N PRO A 206 12.87 0.16 0.64
CA PRO A 206 14.14 0.42 1.31
C PRO A 206 13.94 1.18 2.62
N ALA A 207 14.73 0.87 3.65
CA ALA A 207 14.66 1.56 4.92
C ALA A 207 15.03 3.05 4.76
N ALA A 208 14.09 3.94 5.08
CA ALA A 208 14.29 5.39 5.15
C ALA A 208 14.67 5.86 6.56
N GLY A 209 14.46 5.02 7.57
CA GLY A 209 14.95 5.18 8.93
C GLY A 209 15.60 3.89 9.45
N ALA A 210 15.25 3.47 10.67
CA ALA A 210 15.94 2.38 11.37
C ALA A 210 15.63 0.99 10.79
N LYS A 211 14.43 0.79 10.23
CA LYS A 211 13.96 -0.50 9.71
C LYS A 211 13.22 -0.32 8.39
N ALA A 212 13.20 -1.35 7.56
CA ALA A 212 12.32 -1.38 6.40
C ALA A 212 10.85 -1.38 6.88
N PRO A 213 9.95 -0.61 6.23
CA PRO A 213 8.55 -0.59 6.60
C PRO A 213 7.84 -1.86 6.14
N VAL A 214 6.73 -2.20 6.81
CA VAL A 214 5.75 -3.18 6.35
C VAL A 214 4.36 -2.57 6.53
N VAL A 215 3.94 -1.85 5.51
CA VAL A 215 2.59 -1.29 5.38
C VAL A 215 1.71 -2.34 4.70
N SER A 216 0.53 -2.56 5.27
CA SER A 216 -0.44 -3.54 4.80
C SER A 216 -1.71 -2.84 4.33
N GLY A 217 -2.32 -3.34 3.27
CA GLY A 217 -3.68 -2.99 2.86
C GLY A 217 -4.59 -4.21 2.91
N GLY A 218 -5.87 -4.06 2.57
CA GLY A 218 -6.75 -5.21 2.44
C GLY A 218 -8.20 -4.87 2.15
N ASP A 219 -8.90 -5.86 1.60
CA ASP A 219 -10.33 -5.76 1.30
C ASP A 219 -11.13 -6.38 2.45
N VAL A 220 -12.00 -5.59 3.05
CA VAL A 220 -12.91 -6.06 4.09
C VAL A 220 -14.29 -6.39 3.51
N ALA A 221 -14.71 -7.64 3.69
CA ALA A 221 -16.09 -8.04 3.44
C ALA A 221 -16.95 -7.65 4.64
N VAL A 222 -18.11 -7.05 4.39
CA VAL A 222 -19.07 -6.62 5.41
C VAL A 222 -20.50 -6.98 5.03
N ALA A 223 -21.36 -7.19 6.03
CA ALA A 223 -22.79 -7.39 5.81
C ALA A 223 -23.57 -6.08 6.02
N LEU A 224 -24.20 -5.56 4.95
CA LEU A 224 -25.08 -4.38 5.05
C LEU A 224 -26.50 -4.73 5.49
N LYS A 225 -26.92 -5.98 5.23
CA LYS A 225 -28.21 -6.53 5.64
C LYS A 225 -27.99 -7.84 6.38
N GLY A 226 -28.86 -8.12 7.34
CA GLY A 226 -28.85 -9.37 8.08
C GLY A 226 -29.55 -10.47 7.29
N GLY A 227 -29.61 -11.67 7.88
CA GLY A 227 -30.29 -12.83 7.31
C GLY A 227 -29.35 -13.99 7.05
N ALA A 228 -29.93 -15.19 6.92
CA ALA A 228 -29.18 -16.43 6.81
C ALA A 228 -28.20 -16.44 5.62
N GLY A 229 -28.62 -15.94 4.45
CA GLY A 229 -27.75 -15.89 3.26
C GLY A 229 -26.55 -14.97 3.42
N ALA A 230 -26.74 -13.77 3.99
CA ALA A 230 -25.65 -12.83 4.23
C ALA A 230 -24.63 -13.40 5.24
N GLN A 231 -25.12 -14.03 6.31
CA GLN A 231 -24.24 -14.64 7.31
C GLN A 231 -23.50 -15.85 6.75
N ALA A 232 -24.17 -16.72 5.97
CA ALA A 232 -23.53 -17.85 5.29
C ALA A 232 -22.41 -17.38 4.33
N LEU A 233 -22.65 -16.30 3.57
CA LEU A 233 -21.62 -15.72 2.71
C LEU A 233 -20.44 -15.18 3.53
N MET A 234 -20.68 -14.47 4.63
CA MET A 234 -19.60 -13.97 5.50
C MET A 234 -18.79 -15.11 6.13
N THR A 235 -19.45 -16.20 6.55
CA THR A 235 -18.77 -17.41 7.04
C THR A 235 -17.91 -18.05 5.95
N PHE A 236 -18.43 -18.19 4.73
CA PHE A 236 -17.67 -18.72 3.61
C PHE A 236 -16.45 -17.84 3.29
N LEU A 237 -16.63 -16.52 3.21
CA LEU A 237 -15.56 -15.58 2.92
C LEU A 237 -14.43 -15.59 3.97
N ALA A 238 -14.74 -15.88 5.24
CA ALA A 238 -13.75 -16.05 6.30
C ALA A 238 -13.06 -17.44 6.34
N SER A 239 -13.49 -18.38 5.48
CA SER A 239 -12.98 -19.75 5.47
C SER A 239 -11.64 -19.91 4.74
N THR A 240 -10.98 -21.04 4.98
CA THR A 240 -9.78 -21.45 4.23
C THR A 240 -10.12 -21.73 2.76
N ASP A 241 -11.25 -22.36 2.47
CA ASP A 241 -11.67 -22.68 1.10
C ASP A 241 -11.80 -21.41 0.23
N ALA A 242 -12.42 -20.35 0.76
CA ALA A 242 -12.52 -19.08 0.04
C ALA A 242 -11.15 -18.45 -0.22
N ALA A 243 -10.26 -18.49 0.77
CA ALA A 243 -8.89 -18.01 0.63
C ALA A 243 -8.12 -18.78 -0.45
N GLU A 244 -8.23 -20.11 -0.50
CA GLU A 244 -7.58 -20.94 -1.51
C GLU A 244 -8.12 -20.68 -2.92
N ILE A 245 -9.44 -20.53 -3.07
CA ILE A 245 -10.06 -20.18 -4.35
C ILE A 245 -9.52 -18.84 -4.88
N TRP A 246 -9.42 -17.83 -4.02
CA TRP A 246 -8.95 -16.50 -4.40
C TRP A 246 -7.45 -16.49 -4.72
N ALA A 247 -6.63 -17.12 -3.88
CA ALA A 247 -5.19 -17.27 -4.12
C ALA A 247 -4.90 -18.03 -5.42
N ALA A 248 -5.70 -19.05 -5.76
CA ALA A 248 -5.57 -19.81 -7.01
C ALA A 248 -5.96 -19.00 -8.25
N GLN A 249 -6.79 -17.96 -8.13
CA GLN A 249 -7.06 -17.04 -9.25
C GLN A 249 -5.87 -16.11 -9.50
N GLY A 250 -5.18 -15.68 -8.44
CA GLY A 250 -4.00 -14.81 -8.49
C GLY A 250 -4.35 -13.32 -8.37
N GLY A 251 -3.33 -12.47 -8.17
CA GLY A 251 -3.48 -11.02 -7.99
C GLY A 251 -3.95 -10.59 -6.60
N VAL A 252 -3.95 -11.50 -5.63
CA VAL A 252 -4.40 -11.26 -4.25
C VAL A 252 -3.52 -12.04 -3.28
N ILE A 253 -3.27 -11.48 -2.09
CA ILE A 253 -2.70 -12.19 -0.96
C ILE A 253 -3.79 -12.43 0.09
N SER A 254 -3.75 -13.61 0.71
CA SER A 254 -4.68 -13.97 1.78
C SER A 254 -4.06 -13.76 3.17
N PRO A 255 -4.78 -13.09 4.10
CA PRO A 255 -4.40 -13.05 5.52
C PRO A 255 -4.74 -14.35 6.29
N ASN A 256 -5.35 -15.34 5.62
CA ASN A 256 -5.70 -16.62 6.23
C ASN A 256 -4.44 -17.46 6.49
N LYS A 257 -4.04 -17.60 7.76
CA LYS A 257 -2.83 -18.32 8.19
C LYS A 257 -2.93 -19.84 8.05
N ALA A 258 -4.13 -20.38 7.83
CA ALA A 258 -4.38 -21.80 7.67
C ALA A 258 -4.36 -22.26 6.20
N MET A 259 -4.34 -21.32 5.25
CA MET A 259 -4.28 -21.59 3.81
C MET A 259 -2.94 -22.21 3.41
N ASP A 260 -2.95 -23.19 2.50
CA ASP A 260 -1.71 -23.67 1.90
C ASP A 260 -1.12 -22.65 0.91
N THR A 261 0.05 -22.09 1.25
CA THR A 261 0.77 -21.15 0.39
C THR A 261 1.24 -21.75 -0.94
N ALA A 262 1.24 -23.08 -1.10
CA ALA A 262 1.48 -23.73 -2.39
C ALA A 262 0.39 -23.42 -3.43
N THR A 263 -0.76 -22.91 -3.00
CA THR A 263 -1.87 -22.47 -3.87
C THR A 263 -1.48 -21.30 -4.78
N TYR A 264 -0.50 -20.48 -4.39
CA TYR A 264 -0.02 -19.38 -5.22
C TYR A 264 0.75 -19.89 -6.45
N LYS A 265 0.42 -19.31 -7.62
CA LYS A 265 0.95 -19.71 -8.94
C LYS A 265 2.46 -19.51 -9.11
N ASP A 266 3.04 -18.57 -8.38
CA ASP A 266 4.44 -18.20 -8.52
C ASP A 266 5.13 -18.03 -7.15
N ALA A 267 6.45 -18.11 -7.16
CA ALA A 267 7.26 -18.01 -5.94
C ALA A 267 7.29 -16.60 -5.37
N VAL A 268 7.19 -15.56 -6.21
CA VAL A 268 7.24 -14.17 -5.75
C VAL A 268 6.02 -13.86 -4.88
N THR A 269 4.82 -14.13 -5.38
CA THR A 269 3.57 -13.95 -4.64
C THR A 269 3.55 -14.78 -3.35
N ARG A 270 4.01 -16.03 -3.42
CA ARG A 270 4.12 -16.90 -2.24
C ARG A 270 5.08 -16.35 -1.18
N ASP A 271 6.22 -15.80 -1.59
CA ASP A 271 7.21 -15.27 -0.66
C ASP A 271 6.74 -13.94 -0.05
N ILE A 272 6.05 -13.09 -0.82
CA ILE A 272 5.39 -11.89 -0.28
C ILE A 272 4.33 -12.29 0.77
N ALA A 273 3.47 -13.26 0.46
CA ALA A 273 2.45 -13.73 1.39
C ALA A 273 3.05 -14.28 2.69
N LYS A 274 4.13 -15.07 2.59
CA LYS A 274 4.87 -15.57 3.76
C LYS A 274 5.47 -14.43 4.58
N ALA A 275 6.05 -13.42 3.93
CA ALA A 275 6.62 -12.27 4.63
C ALA A 275 5.54 -11.48 5.38
N LEU A 276 4.36 -11.28 4.76
CA LEU A 276 3.24 -10.60 5.40
C LEU A 276 2.69 -11.38 6.61
N LEU A 277 2.52 -12.70 6.47
CA LEU A 277 2.10 -13.56 7.58
C LEU A 277 3.14 -13.61 8.71
N ALA A 278 4.43 -13.62 8.36
CA ALA A 278 5.53 -13.60 9.33
C ALA A 278 5.66 -12.27 10.07
N ALA A 279 5.20 -11.15 9.48
CA ALA A 279 5.15 -9.86 10.15
C ALA A 279 4.21 -9.85 11.37
N GLY A 280 3.28 -10.81 11.48
CA GLY A 280 2.43 -10.97 12.67
C GLY A 280 1.60 -9.73 12.96
N ASP A 281 1.83 -9.07 14.10
CA ASP A 281 1.18 -7.82 14.50
C ASP A 281 2.09 -6.58 14.30
N ASP A 282 3.29 -6.76 13.72
CA ASP A 282 4.25 -5.67 13.45
C ASP A 282 3.92 -4.90 12.17
N PHE A 283 3.01 -5.39 11.32
CA PHE A 283 2.52 -4.61 10.17
C PHE A 283 1.73 -3.40 10.65
N ARG A 284 1.68 -2.35 9.84
CA ARG A 284 0.72 -1.25 10.03
C ARG A 284 -0.21 -1.17 8.85
N PHE A 285 -1.51 -1.11 9.15
CA PHE A 285 -2.50 -0.92 8.10
C PHE A 285 -2.32 0.46 7.46
N ASP A 286 -2.71 0.59 6.21
CA ASP A 286 -2.70 1.83 5.46
C ASP A 286 -3.29 3.00 6.28
N MET A 287 -2.55 4.11 6.36
CA MET A 287 -2.91 5.26 7.19
C MET A 287 -4.12 5.99 6.61
N SER A 288 -4.11 6.20 5.29
CA SER A 288 -5.16 6.92 4.57
C SER A 288 -6.51 6.17 4.66
N ASP A 289 -6.51 4.84 4.60
CA ASP A 289 -7.70 3.98 4.75
C ASP A 289 -8.31 4.01 6.16
N GLN A 290 -7.46 4.23 7.17
CA GLN A 290 -7.86 4.38 8.56
C GLN A 290 -8.46 5.76 8.85
N ALA A 291 -8.04 6.77 8.08
CA ALA A 291 -8.55 8.13 8.24
C ALA A 291 -10.02 8.26 7.79
N PRO A 292 -10.72 9.34 8.20
CA PRO A 292 -12.00 9.69 7.62
C PRO A 292 -11.88 9.85 6.10
N ALA A 293 -12.88 9.37 5.36
CA ALA A 293 -12.87 9.42 3.89
C ALA A 293 -12.67 10.84 3.32
N ALA A 294 -13.16 11.86 4.02
CA ALA A 294 -12.99 13.27 3.65
C ALA A 294 -11.53 13.76 3.70
N PHE A 295 -10.63 13.01 4.34
CA PHE A 295 -9.20 13.26 4.37
C PHE A 295 -8.42 12.20 3.58
N GLY A 296 -8.52 10.93 3.94
CA GLY A 296 -7.65 9.88 3.41
C GLY A 296 -8.20 9.02 2.28
N GLY A 297 -9.41 9.28 1.77
CA GLY A 297 -10.10 8.32 0.88
C GLY A 297 -10.96 8.92 -0.23
N THR A 298 -10.77 10.19 -0.59
CA THR A 298 -11.61 10.85 -1.60
C THR A 298 -10.75 11.57 -2.64
N GLN A 299 -11.01 11.26 -3.92
CA GLN A 299 -10.30 11.88 -5.04
C GLN A 299 -10.43 13.41 -5.04
N GLY A 300 -9.30 14.08 -5.23
CA GLY A 300 -9.25 15.54 -5.42
C GLY A 300 -9.40 16.37 -4.14
N VAL A 301 -9.46 15.75 -2.96
CA VAL A 301 -9.50 16.44 -1.66
C VAL A 301 -8.58 15.75 -0.65
N GLY A 302 -8.33 16.44 0.48
CA GLY A 302 -7.60 15.87 1.61
C GLY A 302 -6.18 15.41 1.24
N GLU A 303 -5.73 14.36 1.91
CA GLU A 303 -4.38 13.83 1.84
C GLU A 303 -3.95 13.51 0.40
N TRP A 304 -4.83 12.88 -0.38
CA TRP A 304 -4.55 12.52 -1.78
C TRP A 304 -4.22 13.76 -2.61
N LYS A 305 -5.04 14.81 -2.49
CA LYS A 305 -4.83 16.05 -3.24
C LYS A 305 -3.62 16.82 -2.74
N ASP A 306 -3.41 16.83 -1.44
CA ASP A 306 -2.30 17.54 -0.80
C ASP A 306 -0.95 16.93 -1.20
N LEU A 307 -0.86 15.60 -1.28
CA LEU A 307 0.33 14.91 -1.78
C LEU A 307 0.53 15.05 -3.29
N GLN A 308 -0.54 15.17 -4.09
CA GLN A 308 -0.42 15.57 -5.50
C GLN A 308 0.16 16.98 -5.64
N ASP A 309 -0.28 17.94 -4.83
CA ASP A 309 0.29 19.28 -4.82
C ASP A 309 1.75 19.28 -4.33
N PHE A 310 2.09 18.40 -3.40
CA PHE A 310 3.47 18.21 -2.97
C PHE A 310 4.34 17.57 -4.05
N LEU A 311 3.86 16.55 -4.78
CA LEU A 311 4.57 15.99 -5.94
C LEU A 311 4.82 17.05 -7.00
N LYS A 312 3.85 17.96 -7.22
CA LYS A 312 4.04 19.12 -8.11
C LYS A 312 5.15 20.05 -7.60
N ASN A 313 5.19 20.32 -6.29
CA ASN A 313 6.18 21.22 -5.68
C ASN A 313 6.80 20.62 -4.40
N PRO A 314 7.77 19.68 -4.51
CA PRO A 314 8.32 18.95 -3.37
C PRO A 314 9.21 19.80 -2.47
N LYS A 315 9.46 21.07 -2.86
CA LYS A 315 10.20 22.03 -2.04
C LYS A 315 9.32 22.65 -0.95
N ASP A 316 7.99 22.64 -1.10
CA ASP A 316 7.08 23.25 -0.13
C ASP A 316 6.63 22.30 0.97
N VAL A 317 7.60 21.77 1.72
CA VAL A 317 7.34 20.85 2.85
C VAL A 317 6.46 21.52 3.90
N ALA A 318 6.78 22.76 4.27
CA ALA A 318 6.06 23.47 5.33
C ALA A 318 4.62 23.85 4.92
N GLY A 319 4.41 24.24 3.66
CA GLY A 319 3.06 24.47 3.12
C GLY A 319 2.24 23.19 3.09
N THR A 320 2.84 22.10 2.63
CA THR A 320 2.22 20.77 2.61
C THR A 320 1.77 20.33 4.00
N GLN A 321 2.63 20.43 5.03
CA GLN A 321 2.25 20.09 6.41
C GLN A 321 1.07 20.92 6.94
N ARG A 322 1.05 22.23 6.65
CA ARG A 322 -0.06 23.10 7.08
C ARG A 322 -1.37 22.71 6.38
N LYS A 323 -1.29 22.35 5.11
CA LYS A 323 -2.45 21.97 4.31
C LYS A 323 -3.02 20.61 4.76
N LEU A 324 -2.15 19.60 4.93
CA LEU A 324 -2.50 18.31 5.52
C LEU A 324 -3.15 18.46 6.89
N GLU A 325 -2.57 19.27 7.80
CA GLU A 325 -3.15 19.48 9.13
C GLU A 325 -4.51 20.19 9.07
N ALA A 326 -4.67 21.17 8.19
CA ALA A 326 -5.94 21.88 8.04
C ALA A 326 -7.06 20.94 7.57
N ASP A 327 -6.78 20.09 6.59
CA ASP A 327 -7.75 19.16 6.03
C ASP A 327 -8.02 17.99 6.98
N ALA A 328 -7.00 17.45 7.66
CA ALA A 328 -7.15 16.45 8.72
C ALA A 328 -7.99 16.99 9.87
N ALA A 329 -7.63 18.14 10.45
CA ALA A 329 -8.37 18.73 11.56
C ALA A 329 -9.84 19.02 11.21
N LYS A 330 -10.14 19.36 9.94
CA LYS A 330 -11.51 19.52 9.46
C LYS A 330 -12.24 18.17 9.38
N ALA A 331 -11.61 17.13 8.88
CA ALA A 331 -12.23 15.82 8.71
C ALA A 331 -12.49 15.11 10.05
N TYR A 332 -11.52 15.11 10.97
CA TYR A 332 -11.64 14.42 12.27
C TYR A 332 -12.62 15.11 13.22
N LYS A 333 -12.81 16.43 13.13
CA LYS A 333 -13.86 17.14 13.89
C LYS A 333 -15.29 16.73 13.50
N ASN A 334 -15.47 16.27 12.27
CA ASN A 334 -16.78 15.94 11.70
C ASN A 334 -17.07 14.42 11.68
N SER A 335 -16.19 13.61 12.28
CA SER A 335 -16.19 12.14 12.21
C SER A 335 -16.65 11.46 13.49
#